data_AF-A0A7W9W0T7-F1
#
_entry.id   AF-A0A7W9W0T7-F1
#
_cell.length_a   1.000
_cell.length_b   1.000
_cell.length_c   1.000
_cell.angle_alpha   90.00
_cell.angle_beta   90.00
_cell.angle_gamma   90.00
#
_symmetry.space_group_name_H-M   'P 1'
#
loop_
_entity.id
_entity.type
_entity.pdbx_description
1 polymer ?
#
loop_
_entity_poly.entity_id
_entity_poly.type
_entity_poly.pdbx_seq_one_letter_code
_entity_poly.pdbx_strand_id
1 'polypeptide(L)'
;MSDLKAKEYKQFEEIKHIRGDGSEYWSARELAIALDYTKWENFSKVIGRAMIACENSGHRVVGDFPEVRKIVEAGATSNPKKDYELSRYACYLIVQNSDPRKEVVALGQTYFAIQTYRQEVADHFNKLDEDRRRLVVRGDIKQWKQLLAEAANDAGGFTKAGEKYSAD
;
A
#
# COMPACT_ATOMS: atom_id res chain seq x y z
N MET A 1 17.50 -5.07 -17.91
CA MET A 1 16.75 -4.27 -16.91
C MET A 1 15.41 -4.87 -16.51
N SER A 2 14.75 -5.73 -17.30
CA SER A 2 13.48 -6.38 -16.89
C SER A 2 13.65 -7.50 -15.87
N ASP A 3 14.77 -8.23 -15.88
CA ASP A 3 15.02 -9.36 -14.97
C ASP A 3 15.24 -8.95 -13.50
N LEU A 4 15.84 -7.78 -13.24
CA LEU A 4 16.04 -7.26 -11.89
C LEU A 4 14.69 -6.97 -11.20
N LYS A 5 13.77 -6.30 -11.91
CA LYS A 5 12.43 -5.98 -11.40
C LYS A 5 11.63 -7.23 -11.00
N ALA A 6 11.76 -8.33 -11.74
CA ALA A 6 11.03 -9.57 -11.43
C ALA A 6 11.54 -10.25 -10.15
N LYS A 7 12.86 -10.29 -9.93
CA LYS A 7 13.46 -10.93 -8.75
C LYS A 7 13.22 -10.11 -7.47
N GLU A 8 13.26 -8.79 -7.55
CA GLU A 8 13.10 -7.91 -6.39
C GLU A 8 11.63 -7.73 -5.99
N TYR A 9 10.69 -7.81 -6.94
CA TYR A 9 9.26 -7.87 -6.62
C TYR A 9 8.90 -9.21 -5.98
N LYS A 10 9.61 -10.28 -6.36
CA LYS A 10 9.42 -11.62 -5.79
C LYS A 10 9.52 -11.61 -4.27
N GLN A 11 10.45 -10.85 -3.69
CA GLN A 11 10.61 -10.81 -2.23
C GLN A 11 9.36 -10.28 -1.53
N PHE A 12 8.68 -9.28 -2.10
CA PHE A 12 7.47 -8.69 -1.53
C PHE A 12 6.23 -9.55 -1.79
N GLU A 13 6.20 -10.26 -2.92
CA GLU A 13 5.15 -11.26 -3.20
C GLU A 13 5.30 -12.52 -2.33
N GLU A 14 6.53 -12.94 -2.01
CA GLU A 14 6.79 -14.14 -1.18
C GLU A 14 6.38 -13.97 0.28
N ILE A 15 6.41 -12.74 0.81
CA ILE A 15 5.95 -12.42 2.17
C ILE A 15 4.49 -11.93 2.20
N LYS A 16 3.77 -12.05 1.08
CA LYS A 16 2.35 -11.74 1.00
C LYS A 16 1.54 -12.91 1.53
N HIS A 17 0.61 -12.60 2.42
CA HIS A 17 -0.31 -13.57 2.99
C HIS A 17 -1.73 -13.30 2.49
N ILE A 18 -2.51 -14.37 2.39
CA ILE A 18 -3.92 -14.32 2.03
C ILE A 18 -4.73 -14.79 3.24
N ARG A 19 -5.68 -13.98 3.70
CA ARG A 19 -6.62 -14.36 4.76
C ARG A 19 -7.68 -15.31 4.22
N GLY A 20 -8.44 -15.94 5.12
CA GLY A 20 -9.53 -16.84 4.74
C GLY A 20 -10.65 -16.16 3.93
N ASP A 21 -10.80 -14.83 4.03
CA ASP A 21 -11.74 -14.04 3.23
C ASP A 21 -11.17 -13.60 1.87
N GLY A 22 -9.95 -14.02 1.53
CA GLY A 22 -9.26 -13.66 0.29
C GLY A 22 -8.52 -12.32 0.33
N SER A 23 -8.60 -11.55 1.43
CA SER A 23 -7.86 -10.29 1.56
C SER A 23 -6.35 -10.54 1.74
N GLU A 24 -5.54 -9.69 1.10
CA GLU A 24 -4.08 -9.76 1.21
C GLU A 24 -3.57 -8.96 2.41
N TYR A 25 -2.51 -9.43 3.05
CA TYR A 25 -1.77 -8.69 4.07
C TYR A 25 -0.28 -9.03 4.10
N TRP A 26 0.50 -8.18 4.76
CA TRP A 26 1.92 -8.37 5.01
C TRP A 26 2.23 -8.24 6.50
N SER A 27 3.06 -9.13 7.06
CA SER A 27 3.58 -8.93 8.41
C SER A 27 4.58 -7.77 8.42
N ALA A 28 4.46 -6.85 9.37
CA ALA A 28 5.45 -5.79 9.55
C ALA A 28 6.84 -6.35 9.90
N ARG A 29 6.93 -7.50 10.58
CA ARG A 29 8.21 -8.17 10.87
C ARG A 29 8.90 -8.68 9.61
N GLU A 30 8.14 -9.29 8.70
CA GLU A 30 8.67 -9.80 7.43
C GLU A 30 9.02 -8.65 6.49
N LEU A 31 8.17 -7.61 6.44
CA LEU A 31 8.43 -6.41 5.65
C LEU A 31 9.69 -5.67 6.14
N ALA A 32 9.96 -5.65 7.45
CA ALA A 32 11.19 -5.07 8.00
C ALA A 32 12.44 -5.76 7.43
N ILE A 33 12.42 -7.10 7.38
CA ILE A 33 13.51 -7.91 6.85
C ILE A 33 13.64 -7.66 5.34
N ALA A 34 12.52 -7.68 4.61
CA ALA A 34 12.47 -7.40 3.17
C ALA A 34 12.87 -5.96 2.80
N LEU A 35 12.98 -5.03 3.76
CA LEU A 35 13.45 -3.66 3.57
C LEU A 35 14.82 -3.40 4.25
N ASP A 36 15.55 -4.48 4.56
CA ASP A 36 16.88 -4.47 5.19
C ASP A 36 16.95 -3.74 6.53
N TYR A 37 15.87 -3.75 7.33
CA TYR A 37 15.89 -3.24 8.70
C TYR A 37 16.29 -4.34 9.69
N THR A 38 17.51 -4.24 10.20
CA THR A 38 18.06 -5.21 11.17
C THR A 38 17.55 -5.00 12.60
N LYS A 39 17.18 -3.77 12.97
CA LYS A 39 16.67 -3.41 14.29
C LYS A 39 15.20 -3.02 14.22
N TRP A 40 14.36 -3.69 15.00
CA TRP A 40 12.93 -3.43 15.05
C TRP A 40 12.61 -2.00 15.47
N GLU A 41 13.37 -1.42 16.39
CA GLU A 41 13.16 -0.07 16.91
C GLU A 41 13.32 1.00 15.83
N ASN A 42 14.10 0.72 14.78
CA ASN A 42 14.23 1.61 13.64
C ASN A 42 13.04 1.47 12.70
N PHE A 43 12.58 0.24 12.47
CA PHE A 43 11.43 -0.01 11.63
C PHE A 43 10.11 0.45 12.28
N SER A 44 9.96 0.30 13.60
CA SER A 44 8.79 0.77 14.34
C SER A 44 8.61 2.29 14.24
N LYS A 45 9.70 3.05 14.18
CA LYS A 45 9.67 4.51 13.91
C LYS A 45 9.18 4.83 12.49
N VAL A 46 9.53 3.99 11.51
CA VAL A 46 9.00 4.12 10.13
C VAL A 46 7.50 3.85 10.12
N ILE A 47 7.06 2.76 10.77
CA ILE A 47 5.64 2.43 10.92
C ILE A 47 4.90 3.60 11.58
N GLY A 48 5.43 4.17 12.67
CA GLY A 48 4.81 5.32 13.33
C GLY A 48 4.63 6.53 12.41
N ARG A 49 5.63 6.85 11.59
CA ARG A 49 5.50 7.92 10.57
C ARG A 49 4.46 7.58 9.50
N ALA A 50 4.41 6.33 9.05
CA ALA A 50 3.41 5.85 8.10
C ALA A 50 1.98 5.90 8.67
N MET A 51 1.79 5.60 9.94
CA MET A 51 0.50 5.74 10.63
C MET A 51 0.05 7.20 10.72
N ILE A 52 0.96 8.12 11.02
CA ILE A 52 0.67 9.57 10.99
C ILE A 52 0.28 10.01 9.57
N ALA A 53 1.00 9.55 8.54
CA ALA A 53 0.64 9.84 7.16
C ALA A 53 -0.74 9.27 6.77
N CYS A 54 -1.08 8.07 7.25
CA CYS A 54 -2.38 7.43 7.06
C CYS A 54 -3.51 8.28 7.68
N GLU A 55 -3.35 8.67 8.95
CA GLU A 55 -4.33 9.51 9.66
C GLU A 55 -4.49 10.88 8.98
N ASN A 56 -3.39 11.53 8.61
CA ASN A 56 -3.42 12.82 7.91
C ASN A 56 -4.05 12.73 6.51
N SER A 57 -4.08 11.54 5.91
CA SER A 57 -4.76 11.28 4.63
C SER A 57 -6.25 10.96 4.82
N GLY A 58 -6.78 11.02 6.04
CA GLY A 58 -8.19 10.73 6.36
C GLY A 58 -8.52 9.25 6.54
N HIS A 59 -7.51 8.36 6.54
CA HIS A 59 -7.70 6.93 6.74
C HIS A 59 -7.66 6.57 8.23
N ARG A 60 -8.46 5.58 8.64
CA ARG A 60 -8.39 5.04 10.00
C ARG A 60 -7.20 4.09 10.10
N VAL A 61 -6.20 4.45 10.92
CA VAL A 61 -4.98 3.66 11.14
C VAL A 61 -5.28 2.19 11.45
N VAL A 62 -6.30 1.90 12.27
CA VAL A 62 -6.67 0.52 12.66
C VAL A 62 -7.12 -0.36 11.49
N GLY A 63 -7.59 0.22 10.37
CA GLY A 63 -7.99 -0.52 9.18
C GLY A 63 -6.80 -0.99 8.35
N ASP A 64 -5.72 -0.20 8.34
CA ASP A 64 -4.53 -0.45 7.50
C ASP A 64 -3.35 -1.03 8.30
N PHE A 65 -3.31 -0.76 9.61
CA PHE A 65 -2.27 -1.20 10.54
C PHE A 65 -2.85 -1.92 11.77
N PRO A 66 -3.63 -3.00 11.61
CA PRO A 66 -4.11 -3.79 12.74
C PRO A 66 -2.91 -4.38 13.51
N GLU A 67 -2.80 -4.05 14.79
CA GLU A 67 -1.77 -4.59 15.69
C GLU A 67 -2.10 -6.05 16.02
N VAL A 68 -1.12 -6.92 15.80
CA VAL A 68 -1.19 -8.33 16.21
C VAL A 68 0.00 -8.67 17.10
N ARG A 69 -0.14 -9.74 17.88
CA ARG A 69 0.96 -10.26 18.70
C ARG A 69 1.33 -11.63 18.18
N LYS A 70 2.54 -11.77 17.64
CA LYS A 70 3.11 -13.08 17.32
C LYS A 70 3.77 -13.64 18.57
N ILE A 71 3.35 -14.83 18.98
CA ILE A 71 4.04 -15.59 20.03
C ILE A 71 5.30 -16.15 19.38
N VAL A 72 6.47 -15.84 19.94
CA VAL A 72 7.73 -16.47 19.57
C VAL A 72 8.17 -17.32 20.75
N GLU A 73 8.28 -18.63 20.55
CA GLU A 73 8.88 -19.51 21.55
C GLU A 73 10.38 -19.22 21.61
N ALA A 74 10.85 -18.77 22.77
CA ALA A 74 12.25 -18.57 23.06
C ALA A 74 12.57 -19.25 24.40
N GLY A 75 12.94 -20.53 24.33
CA GLY A 75 13.18 -21.34 25.52
C GLY A 75 11.92 -21.51 26.38
N ALA A 76 12.07 -21.47 27.71
CA ALA A 76 10.98 -21.69 28.67
C ALA A 76 9.99 -20.50 28.81
N THR A 77 10.17 -19.42 28.04
CA THR A 77 9.32 -18.23 28.11
C THR A 77 8.77 -17.86 26.74
N SER A 78 7.46 -17.66 26.67
CA SER A 78 6.79 -17.08 25.50
C SER A 78 6.60 -15.58 25.72
N ASN A 79 7.30 -14.76 24.93
CA ASN A 79 7.11 -13.31 24.95
C ASN A 79 6.39 -12.88 23.67
N PRO A 80 5.15 -12.38 23.76
CA PRO A 80 4.45 -11.87 22.59
C PRO A 80 5.19 -10.66 22.02
N LYS A 81 5.66 -10.78 20.77
CA LYS A 81 6.27 -9.65 20.06
C LYS A 81 5.19 -8.91 19.29
N LYS A 82 5.16 -7.59 19.47
CA LYS A 82 4.32 -6.68 18.70
C LYS A 82 4.62 -6.78 17.21
N ASP A 83 3.59 -6.90 16.40
CA ASP A 83 3.63 -6.97 14.94
C ASP A 83 2.36 -6.31 14.38
N TYR A 84 2.26 -6.20 13.06
CA TYR A 84 1.11 -5.65 12.37
C TYR A 84 0.80 -6.45 11.12
N GLU A 85 -0.49 -6.66 10.83
CA GLU A 85 -0.93 -7.19 9.54
C GLU A 85 -1.27 -6.04 8.59
N LEU A 86 -0.28 -5.59 7.85
CA LEU A 86 -0.34 -4.40 7.03
C LEU A 86 -1.19 -4.64 5.78
N SER A 87 -2.10 -3.71 5.51
CA SER A 87 -2.74 -3.62 4.20
C SER A 87 -1.72 -3.25 3.12
N ARG A 88 -2.10 -3.39 1.86
CA ARG A 88 -1.28 -2.92 0.74
C ARG A 88 -1.00 -1.41 0.82
N TYR A 89 -1.99 -0.63 1.24
CA TYR A 89 -1.86 0.81 1.44
C TYR A 89 -0.91 1.15 2.60
N ALA A 90 -0.97 0.42 3.72
CA ALA A 90 0.00 0.56 4.80
C ALA A 90 1.43 0.25 4.34
N CYS A 91 1.62 -0.80 3.54
CA CYS A 91 2.93 -1.12 2.96
C CYS A 91 3.44 0.04 2.10
N TYR A 92 2.61 0.60 1.22
CA TYR A 92 2.94 1.77 0.41
C TYR A 92 3.43 2.95 1.26
N LEU A 93 2.67 3.31 2.30
CA LEU A 93 3.05 4.41 3.22
C LEU A 93 4.35 4.11 3.99
N ILE A 94 4.57 2.86 4.41
CA ILE A 94 5.81 2.45 5.08
C ILE A 94 7.02 2.64 4.16
N VAL A 95 6.92 2.23 2.90
CA VAL A 95 8.07 2.36 1.99
C VAL A 95 8.30 3.82 1.58
N GLN A 96 7.26 4.65 1.50
CA GLN A 96 7.42 6.10 1.32
C GLN A 96 8.13 6.79 2.49
N ASN A 97 7.91 6.31 3.72
CA ASN A 97 8.50 6.89 4.93
C ASN A 97 9.83 6.21 5.35
N SER A 98 10.31 5.24 4.56
CA SER A 98 11.55 4.51 4.78
C SER A 98 12.78 5.28 4.28
N ASP A 99 13.99 4.83 4.65
CA ASP A 99 15.25 5.45 4.20
C ASP A 99 15.47 5.21 2.68
N PRO A 100 15.35 6.25 1.82
CA PRO A 100 15.46 6.09 0.36
C PRO A 100 16.88 5.76 -0.10
N ARG A 101 17.88 5.85 0.79
CA ARG A 101 19.27 5.45 0.47
C ARG A 101 19.44 3.94 0.35
N LYS A 102 18.47 3.15 0.84
CA LYS A 102 18.45 1.70 0.64
C LYS A 102 17.80 1.36 -0.69
N GLU A 103 18.53 0.68 -1.57
CA GLU A 103 18.04 0.31 -2.90
C GLU A 103 16.73 -0.51 -2.83
N VAL A 104 16.63 -1.43 -1.86
CA VAL A 104 15.43 -2.23 -1.61
C VAL A 104 14.20 -1.40 -1.25
N VAL A 105 14.39 -0.23 -0.62
CA VAL A 105 13.30 0.71 -0.32
C VAL A 105 12.81 1.36 -1.60
N ALA A 106 13.70 1.82 -2.49
CA ALA A 106 13.31 2.40 -3.78
C ALA A 106 12.53 1.40 -4.66
N LEU A 107 12.93 0.13 -4.62
CA LEU A 107 12.22 -0.97 -5.28
C LEU A 107 10.84 -1.20 -4.68
N GLY A 108 10.74 -1.25 -3.35
CA GLY A 108 9.47 -1.35 -2.64
C GLY A 108 8.52 -0.19 -2.94
N GLN A 109 9.04 1.05 -3.06
CA GLN A 109 8.23 2.22 -3.44
C GLN A 109 7.59 2.00 -4.80
N THR A 110 8.37 1.53 -5.78
CA THR A 110 7.86 1.24 -7.12
C THR A 110 6.84 0.10 -7.09
N TYR A 111 7.15 -1.00 -6.41
CA TYR A 111 6.29 -2.17 -6.31
C TYR A 111 4.94 -1.84 -5.66
N PHE A 112 4.94 -1.28 -4.44
CA PHE A 112 3.71 -1.00 -3.71
C PHE A 112 2.90 0.14 -4.32
N ALA A 113 3.53 1.12 -4.98
CA ALA A 113 2.80 2.12 -5.76
C ALA A 113 2.05 1.48 -6.93
N ILE A 114 2.72 0.63 -7.72
CA ILE A 114 2.10 -0.07 -8.85
C ILE A 114 1.01 -1.03 -8.38
N GLN A 115 1.26 -1.83 -7.34
CA GLN A 115 0.29 -2.80 -6.87
C GLN A 115 -0.95 -2.15 -6.26
N THR A 116 -0.77 -1.04 -5.52
CA THR A 116 -1.91 -0.29 -4.98
C THR A 116 -2.74 0.29 -6.11
N TYR A 117 -2.11 0.89 -7.12
CA TYR A 117 -2.81 1.43 -8.29
C TYR A 117 -3.54 0.33 -9.07
N ARG A 118 -2.92 -0.84 -9.30
CA ARG A 118 -3.55 -1.96 -10.02
C ARG A 118 -4.79 -2.47 -9.28
N GLN A 119 -4.73 -2.57 -7.96
CA GLN A 119 -5.90 -2.98 -7.18
C GLN A 119 -6.99 -1.91 -7.23
N GLU A 120 -6.65 -0.65 -7.02
CA GLU A 120 -7.63 0.45 -7.06
C GLU A 120 -8.38 0.42 -8.40
N VAL A 121 -7.65 0.32 -9.51
CA VAL A 121 -8.23 0.18 -10.87
C VAL A 121 -9.13 -1.06 -10.98
N ALA A 122 -8.72 -2.21 -10.42
CA ALA A 122 -9.54 -3.42 -10.43
C ALA A 122 -10.80 -3.30 -9.56
N ASP A 123 -10.71 -2.65 -8.40
CA ASP A 123 -11.84 -2.42 -7.50
C ASP A 123 -12.85 -1.45 -8.13
N HIS A 124 -12.37 -0.39 -8.79
CA HIS A 124 -13.23 0.50 -9.58
C HIS A 124 -13.91 -0.24 -10.73
N PHE A 125 -13.18 -1.11 -11.45
CA PHE A 125 -13.75 -1.93 -12.51
C PHE A 125 -14.86 -2.85 -11.99
N ASN A 126 -14.64 -3.47 -10.82
CA ASN A 126 -15.62 -4.35 -10.19
C ASN A 126 -16.85 -3.59 -9.66
N LYS A 127 -16.78 -2.27 -9.45
CA LYS A 127 -17.94 -1.44 -9.10
C LYS A 127 -18.76 -0.99 -10.30
N LEU A 128 -18.25 -1.13 -11.53
CA LEU A 128 -19.01 -0.79 -12.74
C LEU A 128 -20.19 -1.74 -12.96
N ASP A 129 -21.26 -1.20 -13.53
CA ASP A 129 -22.33 -2.00 -14.13
C ASP A 129 -21.85 -2.79 -15.37
N GLU A 130 -22.67 -3.74 -15.82
CA GLU A 130 -22.30 -4.67 -16.89
C GLU A 130 -22.01 -3.98 -18.23
N ASP A 131 -22.73 -2.90 -18.54
CA ASP A 131 -22.56 -2.14 -19.78
C ASP A 131 -21.25 -1.37 -19.77
N ARG A 132 -20.91 -0.71 -18.66
CA ARG A 132 -19.64 -0.03 -18.48
C ARG A 132 -18.47 -1.02 -18.49
N ARG A 133 -18.60 -2.20 -17.88
CA ARG A 133 -17.56 -3.25 -17.97
C ARG A 133 -17.36 -3.74 -19.40
N ARG A 134 -18.44 -3.97 -20.15
CA ARG A 134 -18.38 -4.36 -21.57
C ARG A 134 -17.59 -3.34 -22.42
N LEU A 135 -17.79 -2.06 -22.18
CA LEU A 135 -17.06 -0.99 -22.89
C LEU A 135 -15.55 -1.03 -22.62
N VAL A 136 -15.16 -1.26 -21.37
CA VAL A 136 -13.74 -1.36 -20.99
C VAL A 136 -13.09 -2.62 -21.58
N VAL A 137 -13.78 -3.77 -21.56
CA VAL A 137 -13.28 -5.04 -22.15
C VAL A 137 -13.10 -4.91 -23.67
N ARG A 138 -13.91 -4.09 -24.33
CA ARG A 138 -13.76 -3.79 -25.78
C ARG A 138 -12.54 -2.92 -26.11
N GLY A 139 -11.77 -2.49 -25.11
CA GLY A 139 -10.51 -1.77 -25.31
C GLY A 139 -10.64 -0.26 -25.50
N ASP A 140 -11.79 0.34 -25.15
CA ASP A 140 -11.94 1.80 -25.21
C ASP A 140 -11.24 2.47 -24.01
N ILE A 141 -9.93 2.65 -24.13
CA ILE A 141 -9.07 3.29 -23.13
C ILE A 141 -9.48 4.74 -22.85
N LYS A 142 -10.06 5.43 -23.84
CA LYS A 142 -10.46 6.84 -23.70
C LYS A 142 -11.68 6.95 -22.79
N GLN A 143 -12.70 6.12 -23.01
CA GLN A 143 -13.86 6.04 -22.12
C GLN A 143 -13.49 5.55 -20.73
N TRP A 144 -12.58 4.57 -20.62
CA TRP A 144 -12.11 4.09 -19.31
C TRP A 144 -11.44 5.18 -18.47
N LYS A 145 -10.59 6.01 -19.09
CA LYS A 145 -9.98 7.17 -18.41
C LYS A 145 -11.02 8.18 -17.93
N GLN A 146 -12.08 8.38 -18.71
CA GLN A 146 -13.16 9.30 -18.35
C GLN A 146 -13.98 8.76 -17.18
N LEU A 147 -14.31 7.46 -17.18
CA LEU A 147 -15.00 6.80 -16.06
C LEU A 147 -14.18 6.83 -14.75
N LEU A 148 -12.85 6.65 -14.83
CA LEU A 148 -11.97 6.79 -13.66
C LEU A 148 -11.98 8.22 -13.10
N ALA A 149 -11.95 9.23 -13.98
CA ALA A 149 -12.00 10.64 -13.58
C ALA A 149 -13.36 11.01 -12.95
N GLU A 150 -14.46 10.49 -13.50
CA GLU A 150 -15.81 10.67 -12.94
C GLU A 150 -15.94 10.00 -11.56
N ALA A 151 -15.48 8.75 -11.43
CA ALA A 151 -15.49 8.05 -10.14
C ALA A 151 -14.63 8.74 -9.07
N ALA A 152 -13.50 9.32 -9.44
CA ALA A 152 -12.66 10.11 -8.54
C ALA A 152 -13.32 11.42 -8.10
N ASN A 153 -14.14 12.04 -8.96
CA ASN A 153 -14.92 13.23 -8.60
C ASN A 153 -16.10 12.87 -7.68
N ASP A 154 -16.81 11.78 -7.97
CA ASP A 154 -17.97 11.33 -7.20
C ASP A 154 -17.61 10.83 -5.79
N ALA A 155 -16.39 10.29 -5.60
CA ALA A 155 -15.91 9.81 -4.31
C ALA A 155 -15.53 10.93 -3.30
N GLY A 156 -15.66 12.21 -3.67
CA GLY A 156 -15.30 13.36 -2.83
C GLY A 156 -13.98 13.99 -3.27
N GLY A 157 -14.09 15.04 -4.09
CA GLY A 157 -12.99 15.56 -4.89
C GLY A 157 -11.86 16.31 -4.17
N PHE A 158 -10.68 16.24 -4.77
CA PHE A 158 -9.64 17.24 -4.59
C PHE A 158 -10.04 18.54 -5.31
N THR A 159 -10.85 19.37 -4.66
CA THR A 159 -11.00 20.76 -5.10
C THR A 159 -9.67 21.47 -4.87
N LYS A 160 -9.05 21.92 -5.98
CA LYS A 160 -7.87 22.79 -5.98
C LYS A 160 -8.07 23.95 -5.00
N ALA A 161 -7.32 23.92 -3.90
CA ALA A 161 -7.04 25.10 -3.11
C ALA A 161 -5.75 25.74 -3.67
N GLY A 162 -5.84 27.03 -4.03
CA GLY A 162 -4.72 27.90 -4.42
C GLY A 162 -4.59 28.08 -5.93
N GLU A 163 -4.53 29.28 -6.51
CA GLU A 163 -4.40 30.62 -5.95
C GLU A 163 -5.07 31.61 -6.91
N LYS A 164 -5.96 32.45 -6.37
CA LYS A 164 -6.10 33.81 -6.83
C LYS A 164 -4.89 34.57 -6.27
N TYR A 165 -3.99 35.01 -7.13
CA TYR A 165 -3.26 36.26 -6.89
C TYR A 165 -3.33 37.10 -8.16
N SER A 166 -4.00 38.23 -7.99
CA SER A 166 -4.00 39.38 -8.88
C SER A 166 -2.59 39.97 -8.90
N ALA A 167 -2.16 40.42 -10.07
CA ALA A 167 -1.23 41.54 -10.19
C ALA A 167 -1.71 42.38 -11.37
N ASP A 168 -2.12 43.60 -11.03
CA ASP A 168 -2.08 44.77 -11.90
C ASP A 168 -0.68 44.98 -12.49
#